data_AF-A0A7X4JEG2-F1
#
_entry.id   AF-A0A7X4JEG2-F1
#
_cell.length_a   1.000
_cell.length_b   1.000
_cell.length_c   1.000
_cell.angle_alpha   90.00
_cell.angle_beta   90.00
_cell.angle_gamma   90.00
#
_symmetry.space_group_name_H-M   'P 1'
#
loop_
_entity.id
_entity.type
_entity.pdbx_description
1 polymer ?
#
loop_
_entity_poly.entity_id
_entity_poly.type
_entity_poly.pdbx_seq_one_letter_code
_entity_poly.pdbx_strand_id
1 'polypeptide(L)' 'MSTSQGIRMKNPAHPGGFVKSEIIEVHDLTVTGAARTLAVTRPALSALLKERAGLSPEMALRIEKAFGVSMDTLL' A
#
# COMPACT_ATOMS: atom_id res chain seq x y z
N MET A 1 0.23 -19.91 -34.19
CA MET A 1 1.29 -19.46 -33.25
C MET A 1 0.68 -18.41 -32.34
N SER A 2 0.51 -18.75 -31.07
CA SER A 2 -0.05 -17.90 -30.02
C SER A 2 0.82 -16.67 -29.77
N THR A 3 0.22 -15.49 -29.61
CA THR A 3 -0.05 -14.88 -28.30
C THR A 3 -0.70 -13.51 -28.53
N SER A 4 -2.03 -13.46 -28.40
CA SER A 4 -2.72 -12.22 -28.07
C SER A 4 -2.26 -11.82 -26.67
N GLN A 5 -1.33 -10.86 -26.58
CA GLN A 5 -1.06 -10.16 -25.32
C GLN A 5 -2.34 -9.41 -24.95
N GLY A 6 -3.22 -10.08 -24.21
CA GLY A 6 -4.30 -9.43 -23.50
C GLY A 6 -3.67 -8.36 -22.61
N ILE A 7 -4.15 -7.13 -22.78
CA ILE A 7 -3.89 -6.02 -21.86
C ILE A 7 -4.33 -6.53 -20.49
N ARG A 8 -3.39 -7.06 -19.70
CA ARG A 8 -3.61 -7.36 -18.29
C ARG A 8 -3.83 -6.00 -17.66
N MET A 9 -5.10 -5.59 -17.56
CA MET A 9 -5.54 -4.63 -16.57
C MET A 9 -5.00 -5.16 -15.25
N LYS A 10 -3.89 -4.58 -14.81
CA LYS A 10 -3.17 -4.98 -13.61
C LYS A 10 -4.17 -4.71 -12.50
N ASN A 11 -4.76 -5.79 -11.99
CA ASN A 11 -5.51 -5.97 -10.73
C ASN A 11 -6.11 -4.66 -10.18
N PRO A 12 -7.44 -4.51 -10.00
CA PRO A 12 -8.05 -3.24 -9.56
C PRO A 12 -7.19 -2.57 -8.50
N ALA A 13 -6.77 -1.33 -8.75
CA ALA A 13 -5.63 -0.67 -8.10
C ALA A 13 -5.63 -0.94 -6.60
N HIS A 14 -4.92 -1.97 -6.17
CA HIS A 14 -4.97 -2.37 -4.77
C HIS A 14 -4.18 -1.31 -4.00
N PRO A 15 -4.76 -0.69 -2.96
CA PRO A 15 -4.13 0.42 -2.25
C PRO A 15 -2.74 0.04 -1.72
N GLY A 16 -2.54 -1.24 -1.41
CA GLY A 16 -1.24 -1.82 -1.06
C GLY A 16 -0.08 -1.54 -2.02
N GLY A 17 -0.31 -1.57 -3.33
CA GLY A 17 0.73 -1.26 -4.32
C GLY A 17 1.11 0.23 -4.29
N PHE A 18 0.12 1.10 -4.19
CA PHE A 18 0.30 2.55 -4.09
C PHE A 18 0.98 2.96 -2.78
N VAL A 19 0.53 2.40 -1.64
CA VAL A 19 1.12 2.58 -0.32
C VAL A 19 2.60 2.19 -0.32
N LYS A 20 3.01 1.18 -1.08
CA LYS A 20 4.42 0.81 -1.21
C LYS A 20 5.22 1.92 -1.86
N SER A 21 4.77 2.46 -2.99
CA SER A 21 5.51 3.49 -3.69
C SER A 21 5.54 4.80 -2.90
N GLU A 22 4.40 5.24 -2.37
CA GLU A 22 4.32 6.52 -1.66
C GLU A 22 4.96 6.51 -0.26
N ILE A 23 4.99 5.37 0.42
CA ILE A 23 5.55 5.28 1.79
C ILE A 23 6.96 4.69 1.76
N ILE A 24 7.15 3.53 1.15
CA ILE A 24 8.44 2.82 1.21
C ILE A 24 9.44 3.45 0.24
N GLU A 25 9.05 3.67 -1.02
CA GLU A 25 9.98 4.15 -2.04
C GLU A 25 10.26 5.65 -1.89
N VAL A 26 9.25 6.49 -1.64
CA VAL A 26 9.44 7.95 -1.46
C VAL A 26 10.22 8.30 -0.18
N HIS A 27 9.99 7.58 0.92
CA HIS A 27 10.63 7.88 2.21
C HIS A 27 11.88 7.03 2.48
N ASP A 28 12.29 6.16 1.54
CA ASP A 28 13.38 5.17 1.68
C ASP A 28 13.26 4.35 2.98
N LEU A 29 12.03 4.07 3.40
CA LEU A 29 11.75 3.40 4.67
C LEU A 29 11.73 1.89 4.50
N THR A 30 12.32 1.18 5.46
CA THR A 30 12.07 -0.27 5.56
C THR A 30 10.62 -0.53 5.98
N VAL A 31 10.07 -1.68 5.57
CA VAL A 31 8.72 -2.11 5.98
C VAL A 31 8.56 -2.09 7.51
N THR A 32 9.62 -2.42 8.24
CA THR A 32 9.62 -2.37 9.71
C THR A 32 9.59 -0.93 10.23
N GLY A 33 10.33 -0.02 9.60
CA GLY A 33 10.31 1.41 9.94
C GLY A 33 8.93 2.03 9.72
N ALA A 34 8.35 1.80 8.53
CA ALA A 34 7.01 2.28 8.21
C ALA A 34 5.94 1.71 9.15
N ALA A 35 6.02 0.42 9.50
CA ALA A 35 5.09 -0.19 10.46
C ALA A 35 5.19 0.45 11.86
N ARG A 36 6.41 0.80 12.30
CA ARG A 36 6.62 1.50 13.58
C ARG A 36 6.02 2.91 13.56
N THR A 37 6.21 3.66 12.48
CA THR A 37 5.64 5.01 12.34
C THR A 37 4.11 4.99 12.31
N LEU A 38 3.54 4.00 11.63
CA LEU A 38 2.08 3.79 11.55
C LEU A 38 1.48 3.20 12.84
N ALA A 39 2.31 2.84 13.83
CA ALA A 39 1.89 2.10 15.02
C ALA A 39 1.07 0.84 14.71
N VAL A 40 1.46 0.11 13.65
CA VAL A 40 0.83 -1.14 13.22
C VAL A 40 1.82 -2.29 13.27
N THR A 41 1.28 -3.51 13.25
CA THR A 41 2.13 -4.69 13.20
C THR A 41 2.76 -4.83 11.81
N ARG A 42 4.03 -5.24 11.76
CA ARG A 42 4.73 -5.53 10.49
C ARG A 42 3.94 -6.51 9.60
N PRO A 43 3.32 -7.59 10.12
CA PRO A 43 2.46 -8.48 9.32
C PRO A 43 1.29 -7.76 8.65
N ALA A 44 0.62 -6.85 9.37
CA ALA A 44 -0.52 -6.11 8.82
C ALA A 44 -0.09 -5.20 7.65
N LEU A 45 1.00 -4.43 7.84
CA LEU A 45 1.55 -3.62 6.75
C LEU A 45 2.04 -4.49 5.60
N SER A 46 2.72 -5.60 5.87
CA SER A 46 3.18 -6.50 4.82
C SER A 46 2.04 -7.17 4.06
N ALA A 47 0.90 -7.45 4.71
CA ALA A 47 -0.27 -8.01 4.05
C ALA A 47 -0.92 -6.98 3.12
N LEU A 48 -1.01 -5.72 3.55
CA LEU A 48 -1.47 -4.61 2.72
C LEU A 48 -0.54 -4.46 1.50
N LEU A 49 0.77 -4.33 1.70
CA LEU A 49 1.77 -4.16 0.63
C LEU A 49 1.83 -5.33 -0.38
N LYS A 50 1.44 -6.53 0.04
CA LYS A 50 1.38 -7.73 -0.82
C LYS A 50 0.01 -7.95 -1.46
N GLU A 51 -0.90 -6.98 -1.35
CA GLU A 51 -2.26 -7.07 -1.88
C GLU A 51 -3.05 -8.24 -1.28
N ARG A 52 -2.74 -8.62 -0.04
CA ARG A 52 -3.37 -9.73 0.71
C ARG A 52 -4.36 -9.26 1.78
N ALA A 53 -4.38 -7.96 2.07
CA ALA A 53 -5.30 -7.34 3.01
C ALA A 53 -5.84 -6.03 2.44
N GLY A 54 -7.14 -5.81 2.58
CA GLY A 54 -7.76 -4.53 2.21
C GLY A 54 -7.32 -3.40 3.14
N LEU A 55 -7.41 -2.17 2.64
CA LEU A 55 -7.15 -0.97 3.44
C LEU A 55 -8.39 -0.67 4.29
N SER A 56 -8.25 -0.70 5.61
CA SER A 56 -9.31 -0.24 6.51
C SER A 56 -9.28 1.30 6.66
N PRO A 57 -10.42 1.95 6.95
CA PRO A 57 -10.46 3.39 7.20
C PRO A 57 -9.50 3.85 8.31
N GLU A 58 -9.36 3.04 9.37
CA GLU A 58 -8.40 3.32 10.43
C GLU A 58 -6.94 3.25 9.96
N MET A 59 -6.63 2.32 9.05
CA MET A 59 -5.29 2.19 8.46
C MET A 59 -4.99 3.37 7.53
N ALA A 60 -5.97 3.79 6.73
CA ALA A 60 -5.86 4.96 5.87
C ALA A 60 -5.61 6.24 6.70
N LEU A 61 -6.36 6.44 7.80
CA LEU A 61 -6.17 7.58 8.69
C LEU A 61 -4.78 7.59 9.35
N ARG A 62 -4.25 6.42 9.74
CA ARG A 62 -2.88 6.32 10.27
C ARG A 62 -1.84 6.68 9.22
N ILE A 63 -2.05 6.24 7.97
CA ILE A 63 -1.19 6.57 6.83
C ILE A 63 -1.20 8.06 6.53
N GLU A 64 -2.37 8.68 6.47
CA GLU A 64 -2.52 10.12 6.26
C GLU A 64 -1.81 10.92 7.35
N LYS A 65 -1.99 10.54 8.62
CA LYS A 65 -1.34 11.23 9.76
C LYS A 65 0.18 11.02 9.81
N ALA A 66 0.67 9.86 9.40
CA ALA A 66 2.09 9.52 9.49
C ALA A 66 2.91 10.03 8.31
N PHE A 67 2.33 10.05 7.11
CA PHE A 67 3.04 10.31 5.86
C PHE A 67 2.41 11.41 5.00
N GLY A 68 1.26 11.95 5.40
CA GLY A 68 0.58 13.00 4.63
C GLY A 68 -0.08 12.51 3.34
N VAL A 69 -0.23 11.19 3.16
CA VAL A 69 -0.87 10.60 1.98
C VAL A 69 -2.39 10.72 2.14
N SER A 70 -3.04 11.45 1.24
CA SER A 70 -4.49 11.65 1.28
C SER A 70 -5.26 10.33 1.22
N MET A 71 -6.12 10.10 2.22
CA MET A 71 -7.03 8.94 2.26
C MET A 71 -7.94 8.85 1.03
N ASP A 72 -8.29 9.98 0.41
CA ASP A 72 -9.05 10.08 -0.85
C ASP A 72 -8.32 9.42 -2.04
N THR A 73 -6.99 9.41 -2.02
CA THR A 73 -6.18 8.74 -3.06
C THR A 73 -6.09 7.23 -2.83
N LEU A 74 -6.50 6.76 -1.66
CA LEU A 74 -6.37 5.37 -1.21
C LEU A 74 -7.69 4.60 -1.19
N LEU A 75 -8.84 5.29 -1.29
CA LEU A 75 -10.20 4.73 -1.19
C LEU A 75 -10.99 4.81 -2.50
#